data_AF-A0A438MC95-F1
#
_entry.id   AF-A0A438MC95-F1
#
_cell.length_a   1.000
_cell.length_b   1.000
_cell.length_c   1.000
_cell.angle_alpha   90.00
_cell.angle_beta   90.00
_cell.angle_gamma   90.00
#
_symmetry.space_group_name_H-M   'P 1'
#
loop_
_entity.id
_entity.type
_entity.pdbx_description
1 polymer ?
#
loop_
_entity_poly.entity_id
_entity_poly.type
_entity_poly.pdbx_seq_one_letter_code
_entity_poly.pdbx_strand_id
1 'polypeptide(L)'
;MTADLELTAREAAKSLRNWRKSNTEADTRGVAHVGEGVLRCALCGTTLVVAQEDKGWYAASFSYSCADPGCGQGALPVAEVDRELEEFTRRRLKEPAVVAAWRATRLAELDEQIADARPILPWCWDQRRRRQLSRRLAPSEWLFTPYTCTSGSRHYLYFFGTELTDLIVERARTVAEPQRGRSVGELVQAEREWTYLWLDIHRLKRRQVRRMLGRRALQEIDDDWEQRQTRLWDLLKETDWQYSGPARQPLEDRAMDQEWSQSPGVMARQRRSLLAYALGDNQLVLSATVDAGSRVRVVPAVS
;
A
#
# COMPACT_ATOMS: atom_id res chain seq x y z
N MET A 1 -28.41 7.36 -14.42
CA MET A 1 -28.64 8.26 -13.27
C MET A 1 -29.14 7.42 -12.10
N THR A 2 -28.22 6.73 -11.44
CA THR A 2 -28.50 6.10 -10.14
C THR A 2 -28.61 7.21 -9.12
N ALA A 3 -29.72 7.27 -8.39
CA ALA A 3 -29.82 8.13 -7.22
C ALA A 3 -28.73 7.69 -6.24
N ASP A 4 -27.65 8.46 -6.13
CA ASP A 4 -26.66 8.29 -5.07
C ASP A 4 -27.42 8.40 -3.76
N LEU A 5 -27.66 7.27 -3.12
CA LEU A 5 -28.18 7.23 -1.77
C LEU A 5 -27.15 7.95 -0.90
N GLU A 6 -27.45 9.20 -0.53
CA GLU A 6 -26.60 9.97 0.36
C GLU A 6 -26.42 9.17 1.66
N LEU A 7 -25.19 8.69 1.88
CA LEU A 7 -24.84 7.99 3.11
C LEU A 7 -25.23 8.87 4.30
N THR A 8 -25.77 8.28 5.36
CA THR A 8 -25.90 8.95 6.66
C THR A 8 -24.52 9.13 7.30
N ALA A 9 -24.41 10.00 8.31
CA ALA A 9 -23.15 10.22 9.04
C ALA A 9 -22.58 8.92 9.66
N ARG A 10 -23.46 7.98 10.04
CA ARG A 10 -23.07 6.68 10.60
C ARG A 10 -22.51 5.76 9.51
N GLU A 11 -23.14 5.75 8.35
CA GLU A 11 -22.70 4.95 7.20
C GLU A 11 -21.39 5.49 6.66
N ALA A 12 -21.24 6.80 6.47
CA ALA A 12 -19.98 7.42 6.07
C ALA A 12 -18.82 7.06 7.02
N ALA A 13 -19.05 7.11 8.34
CA ALA A 13 -18.04 6.72 9.34
C ALA A 13 -17.74 5.20 9.33
N LYS A 14 -18.70 4.35 8.94
CA LYS A 14 -18.47 2.91 8.78
C LYS A 14 -17.70 2.64 7.49
N SER A 15 -18.10 3.25 6.37
CA SER A 15 -17.44 3.15 5.08
C SER A 15 -15.98 3.60 5.16
N LEU A 16 -15.70 4.75 5.79
CA LEU A 16 -14.31 5.23 5.96
C LEU A 16 -13.45 4.26 6.79
N ARG A 17 -13.99 3.64 7.84
CA ARG A 17 -13.26 2.63 8.61
C ARG A 17 -13.02 1.35 7.81
N ASN A 18 -14.01 0.91 7.04
CA ASN A 18 -13.89 -0.28 6.22
C ASN A 18 -12.90 -0.07 5.07
N TRP A 19 -12.97 1.07 4.38
CA TRP A 19 -12.04 1.46 3.33
C TRP A 19 -10.60 1.51 3.84
N ARG A 20 -10.37 2.09 5.02
CA ARG A 20 -9.04 2.10 5.62
C ARG A 20 -8.57 0.69 5.98
N LYS A 21 -9.45 -0.15 6.52
CA LYS A 21 -9.11 -1.56 6.82
C LYS A 21 -8.79 -2.35 5.56
N SER A 22 -9.55 -2.22 4.48
CA SER A 22 -9.25 -2.90 3.22
C SER A 22 -7.91 -2.46 2.65
N ASN A 23 -7.57 -1.17 2.74
CA ASN A 23 -6.31 -0.65 2.22
C ASN A 23 -5.10 -0.91 3.15
N THR A 24 -5.31 -1.05 4.47
CA THR A 24 -4.22 -1.29 5.45
C THR A 24 -4.02 -2.78 5.76
N GLU A 25 -5.09 -3.55 5.95
CA GLU A 25 -5.03 -4.95 6.40
C GLU A 25 -4.76 -5.93 5.25
N ALA A 26 -4.93 -5.52 3.99
CA ALA A 26 -4.60 -6.35 2.83
C ALA A 26 -3.15 -6.87 2.87
N ASP A 27 -2.23 -6.22 3.57
CA ASP A 27 -0.82 -6.60 3.58
C ASP A 27 -0.43 -7.65 4.65
N THR A 28 -1.30 -8.00 5.62
CA THR A 28 -0.88 -8.71 6.85
C THR A 28 -1.34 -10.15 7.01
N ARG A 29 -2.20 -10.69 6.14
CA ARG A 29 -2.69 -12.08 6.23
C ARG A 29 -2.34 -12.89 4.99
N GLY A 30 -1.64 -14.01 5.16
CA GLY A 30 -1.70 -15.16 4.26
C GLY A 30 -0.41 -15.61 3.57
N VAL A 31 0.67 -14.82 3.57
CA VAL A 31 1.95 -15.21 2.93
C VAL A 31 3.10 -14.76 3.83
N ALA A 32 3.88 -15.72 4.34
CA ALA A 32 5.04 -15.42 5.17
C ALA A 32 6.30 -15.18 4.33
N HIS A 33 6.41 -15.85 3.18
CA HIS A 33 7.59 -15.77 2.30
C HIS A 33 7.21 -15.73 0.82
N VAL A 34 8.04 -15.11 -0.01
CA VAL A 34 7.71 -14.79 -1.41
C VAL A 34 7.43 -16.03 -2.27
N GLY A 35 8.25 -17.07 -2.10
CA GLY A 35 8.17 -18.31 -2.88
C GLY A 35 7.10 -19.30 -2.40
N GLU A 36 6.48 -19.06 -1.24
CA GLU A 36 5.48 -19.95 -0.66
C GLU A 36 4.24 -20.07 -1.57
N GLY A 37 3.90 -21.29 -1.98
CA GLY A 37 2.78 -21.53 -2.88
C GLY A 37 3.03 -21.16 -4.36
N VAL A 38 4.19 -20.61 -4.69
CA VAL A 38 4.59 -20.24 -6.07
C VAL A 38 5.63 -21.23 -6.61
N LEU A 39 6.56 -21.64 -5.76
CA LEU A 39 7.62 -22.56 -6.13
C LEU A 39 7.12 -24.01 -6.19
N ARG A 40 7.54 -24.74 -7.22
CA ARG A 40 7.31 -26.17 -7.38
C ARG A 40 8.62 -26.95 -7.30
N CYS A 41 8.54 -28.16 -6.79
CA CYS A 41 9.67 -29.08 -6.75
C CYS A 41 10.03 -29.56 -8.16
N ALA A 42 11.31 -29.52 -8.52
CA ALA A 42 11.79 -30.03 -9.81
C ALA A 42 11.61 -31.54 -10.01
N LEU A 43 11.58 -32.32 -8.92
CA LEU A 43 11.55 -33.78 -8.99
C LEU A 43 10.12 -34.32 -9.13
N CYS A 44 9.18 -33.80 -8.34
CA CYS A 44 7.81 -34.32 -8.26
C CYS A 44 6.73 -33.32 -8.68
N GLY A 45 7.08 -32.05 -8.95
CA GLY A 45 6.12 -31.00 -9.31
C GLY A 45 5.26 -30.46 -8.17
N THR A 46 5.34 -31.07 -6.98
CA THR A 46 4.60 -30.64 -5.78
C THR A 46 5.03 -29.24 -5.33
N THR A 47 4.09 -28.46 -4.83
CA THR A 47 4.33 -27.12 -4.29
C THR A 47 5.30 -27.17 -3.09
N LEU A 48 6.24 -26.24 -3.06
CA LEU A 48 7.14 -26.09 -1.92
C LEU A 48 6.48 -25.29 -0.80
N VAL A 49 6.78 -25.71 0.42
CA VAL A 49 6.37 -25.04 1.65
C VAL A 49 7.60 -24.50 2.37
N VAL A 50 7.40 -23.52 3.23
CA VAL A 50 8.46 -23.05 4.12
C VAL A 50 8.46 -23.91 5.37
N ALA A 51 9.60 -24.51 5.67
CA ALA A 51 9.88 -25.17 6.93
C ALA A 51 10.74 -24.25 7.81
N GLN A 52 10.37 -24.19 9.08
CA GLN A 52 11.20 -23.57 10.11
C GLN A 52 12.10 -24.66 10.71
N GLU A 53 13.42 -24.47 10.64
CA GLU A 53 14.37 -25.27 11.39
C GLU A 53 14.69 -24.56 12.71
N ASP A 54 14.18 -25.11 13.81
CA ASP A 54 14.50 -24.62 15.15
C ASP A 54 15.95 -24.97 15.50
N LYS A 55 16.84 -23.98 15.35
CA LYS A 55 18.23 -24.06 15.79
C LYS A 55 18.41 -23.42 17.17
N GLY A 56 17.68 -23.93 18.16
CA GLY A 56 17.88 -23.57 19.58
C GLY A 56 17.84 -22.05 19.86
N TRP A 57 18.81 -21.55 20.65
CA TRP A 57 18.90 -20.15 21.09
C TRP A 57 19.24 -19.12 19.97
N TYR A 58 19.42 -19.55 18.72
CA TYR A 58 19.73 -18.67 17.58
C TYR A 58 18.48 -18.33 16.77
N ALA A 59 18.58 -17.29 15.93
CA ALA A 59 17.50 -16.91 15.01
C ALA A 59 17.05 -18.13 14.18
N ALA A 60 15.74 -18.36 14.12
CA ALA A 60 15.16 -19.43 13.34
C ALA A 60 15.62 -19.33 11.88
N SER A 61 16.13 -20.45 11.33
CA SER A 61 16.46 -20.53 9.90
C SER A 61 15.28 -21.11 9.14
N PHE A 62 14.90 -20.46 8.05
CA PHE A 62 13.81 -20.90 7.19
C PHE A 62 14.36 -21.52 5.91
N SER A 63 13.75 -22.62 5.47
CA SER A 63 14.09 -23.30 4.22
C SER A 63 12.83 -23.64 3.43
N TYR A 64 12.93 -23.61 2.09
CA TYR A 64 11.92 -24.19 1.22
C TYR A 64 12.14 -25.70 1.13
N SER A 65 11.11 -26.47 1.44
CA SER A 65 11.12 -27.93 1.36
C SER A 65 9.93 -28.43 0.54
N CYS A 66 10.10 -29.61 -0.06
CA CYS A 66 8.99 -30.24 -0.77
C CYS A 66 7.93 -30.70 0.23
N ALA A 67 6.66 -30.41 -0.04
CA ALA A 67 5.56 -30.86 0.82
C ALA A 67 5.34 -32.38 0.76
N ASP A 68 5.85 -33.06 -0.29
CA ASP A 68 5.82 -34.52 -0.39
C ASP A 68 6.99 -35.13 0.40
N PRO A 69 6.73 -35.85 1.51
CA PRO A 69 7.78 -36.44 2.35
C PRO A 69 8.55 -37.56 1.64
N GLY A 70 8.02 -38.14 0.55
CA GLY A 70 8.72 -39.13 -0.27
C GLY A 70 9.68 -38.51 -1.29
N CYS A 71 9.63 -37.19 -1.49
CA CYS A 71 10.43 -36.50 -2.47
C CYS A 71 11.84 -36.22 -1.92
N GLY A 72 12.88 -36.78 -2.55
CA GLY A 72 14.29 -36.58 -2.19
C GLY A 72 14.87 -35.18 -2.45
N GLN A 73 14.02 -34.17 -2.61
CA GLN A 73 14.46 -32.78 -2.78
C GLN A 73 14.95 -32.25 -1.43
N GLY A 74 16.22 -31.86 -1.37
CA GLY A 74 16.79 -31.24 -0.18
C GLY A 74 16.13 -29.89 0.15
N ALA A 75 16.15 -29.54 1.44
CA ALA A 75 15.71 -28.22 1.90
C ALA A 75 16.68 -27.13 1.44
N LEU A 76 16.16 -26.01 0.96
CA LEU A 76 16.96 -24.90 0.41
C LEU A 76 16.75 -23.61 1.21
N PRO A 77 17.79 -22.87 1.61
CA PRO A 77 17.64 -21.67 2.43
C PRO A 77 16.76 -20.60 1.78
N VAL A 78 15.78 -20.07 2.51
CA VAL A 78 14.84 -19.06 2.01
C VAL A 78 15.58 -17.83 1.48
N ALA A 79 16.59 -17.32 2.21
CA ALA A 79 17.32 -16.12 1.81
C ALA A 79 18.03 -16.25 0.45
N GLU A 80 18.58 -17.43 0.14
CA GLU A 80 19.24 -17.67 -1.15
C GLU A 80 18.23 -17.74 -2.29
N VAL A 81 17.12 -18.45 -2.07
CA VAL A 81 16.06 -18.60 -3.06
C VAL A 81 15.37 -17.26 -3.32
N ASP A 82 15.06 -16.49 -2.28
CA ASP A 82 14.42 -15.18 -2.40
C ASP A 82 15.30 -14.18 -3.15
N ARG A 83 16.64 -14.26 -3.03
CA ARG A 83 17.57 -13.48 -3.86
C ARG A 83 17.44 -13.85 -5.35
N GLU A 84 17.42 -15.13 -5.67
CA GLU A 84 17.25 -15.60 -7.06
C GLU A 84 15.88 -15.19 -7.63
N LEU A 85 14.82 -15.26 -6.81
CA LEU A 85 13.49 -14.76 -7.16
C LEU A 85 13.46 -13.25 -7.40
N GLU A 86 14.18 -12.47 -6.59
CA GLU A 86 14.31 -11.03 -6.77
C GLU A 86 15.02 -10.71 -8.09
N GLU A 87 16.16 -11.36 -8.37
CA GLU A 87 16.92 -11.17 -9.61
C GLU A 87 16.08 -11.55 -10.84
N PHE A 88 15.36 -12.67 -10.77
CA PHE A 88 14.40 -13.08 -11.80
C PHE A 88 13.33 -12.01 -12.01
N THR A 89 12.68 -11.58 -10.93
CA THR A 89 11.61 -10.56 -10.95
C THR A 89 12.13 -9.26 -11.57
N ARG A 90 13.26 -8.75 -11.10
CA ARG A 90 13.89 -7.52 -11.62
C ARG A 90 14.16 -7.59 -13.11
N ARG A 91 14.60 -8.75 -13.61
CA ARG A 91 14.89 -8.94 -15.04
C ARG A 91 13.62 -8.89 -15.88
N ARG A 92 12.58 -9.62 -15.46
CA ARG A 92 11.30 -9.72 -16.17
C ARG A 92 10.50 -8.43 -16.13
N LEU A 93 10.54 -7.70 -15.01
CA LEU A 93 9.85 -6.40 -14.86
C LEU A 93 10.44 -5.28 -15.73
N LYS A 94 11.54 -5.51 -16.45
CA LYS A 94 12.05 -4.60 -17.49
C LYS A 94 11.41 -4.82 -18.85
N GLU A 95 10.71 -5.93 -19.04
CA GLU A 95 10.13 -6.29 -20.34
C GLU A 95 8.86 -5.48 -20.62
N PRO A 96 8.73 -4.85 -21.80
CA PRO A 96 7.59 -3.98 -22.09
C PRO A 96 6.23 -4.66 -21.95
N ALA A 97 6.11 -5.94 -22.34
CA ALA A 97 4.87 -6.70 -22.25
C ALA A 97 4.45 -6.94 -20.78
N VAL A 98 5.41 -7.28 -19.92
CA VAL A 98 5.18 -7.48 -18.48
C VAL A 98 4.79 -6.15 -17.82
N VAL A 99 5.49 -5.07 -18.14
CA VAL A 99 5.18 -3.73 -17.63
C VAL A 99 3.77 -3.29 -18.06
N ALA A 100 3.38 -3.54 -19.30
CA ALA A 100 2.04 -3.21 -19.79
C ALA A 100 0.94 -3.98 -19.05
N ALA A 101 1.13 -5.29 -18.82
CA ALA A 101 0.18 -6.12 -18.07
C ALA A 101 0.06 -5.68 -16.60
N TRP A 102 1.20 -5.37 -15.96
CA TRP A 102 1.23 -4.81 -14.60
C TRP A 102 0.49 -3.48 -14.54
N ARG A 103 0.75 -2.55 -15.47
CA ARG A 103 0.07 -1.25 -15.51
C ARG A 103 -1.44 -1.39 -15.64
N ALA A 104 -1.91 -2.24 -16.57
CA ALA A 104 -3.35 -2.43 -16.79
C ALA A 104 -4.04 -2.91 -15.52
N THR A 105 -3.45 -3.90 -14.83
CA THR A 105 -4.03 -4.44 -13.60
C THR A 105 -3.95 -3.44 -12.45
N ARG A 106 -2.80 -2.77 -12.28
CA ARG A 106 -2.61 -1.77 -11.23
C ARG A 106 -3.54 -0.57 -11.39
N LEU A 107 -3.79 -0.12 -12.61
CA LEU A 107 -4.76 0.93 -12.88
C LEU A 107 -6.18 0.51 -12.49
N ALA A 108 -6.59 -0.73 -12.79
CA ALA A 108 -7.89 -1.25 -12.37
C ALA A 108 -8.03 -1.29 -10.84
N GLU A 109 -7.00 -1.76 -10.12
CA GLU A 109 -6.98 -1.75 -8.65
C GLU A 109 -7.09 -0.33 -8.08
N LEU A 110 -6.33 0.62 -8.62
CA LEU A 110 -6.35 2.02 -8.18
C LEU A 110 -7.72 2.66 -8.48
N ASP A 111 -8.29 2.39 -9.65
CA ASP A 111 -9.63 2.85 -10.04
C ASP A 111 -10.71 2.33 -9.08
N GLU A 112 -10.64 1.06 -8.70
CA GLU A 112 -11.55 0.46 -7.70
C GLU A 112 -11.39 1.11 -6.32
N GLN A 113 -10.16 1.24 -5.83
CA GLN A 113 -9.88 1.84 -4.51
C GLN A 113 -10.31 3.32 -4.44
N ILE A 114 -10.14 4.06 -5.53
CA ILE A 114 -10.62 5.44 -5.66
C ILE A 114 -12.15 5.47 -5.76
N ALA A 115 -12.76 4.55 -6.51
CA ALA A 115 -14.21 4.46 -6.61
C ALA A 115 -14.86 4.18 -5.25
N ASP A 116 -14.28 3.31 -4.42
CA ASP A 116 -14.74 3.03 -3.06
C ASP A 116 -14.63 4.24 -2.12
N ALA A 117 -13.71 5.17 -2.41
CA ALA A 117 -13.57 6.42 -1.65
C ALA A 117 -14.66 7.46 -2.01
N ARG A 118 -15.20 7.42 -3.25
CA ARG A 118 -16.14 8.43 -3.76
C ARG A 118 -17.37 8.68 -2.89
N PRO A 119 -18.05 7.67 -2.32
CA PRO A 119 -19.21 7.89 -1.46
C PRO A 119 -18.89 8.65 -0.16
N ILE A 120 -17.64 8.62 0.29
CA ILE A 120 -17.19 9.28 1.53
C ILE A 120 -16.85 10.75 1.27
N LEU A 121 -16.37 11.08 0.07
CA LEU A 121 -15.87 12.40 -0.29
C LEU A 121 -16.82 13.58 -0.01
N PRO A 122 -18.13 13.51 -0.33
CA PRO A 122 -19.08 14.58 0.02
C PRO A 122 -19.14 14.89 1.53
N TRP A 123 -18.84 13.90 2.38
CA TRP A 123 -18.78 14.08 3.83
C TRP A 123 -17.48 14.75 4.30
N CYS A 124 -16.41 14.68 3.50
CA CYS A 124 -15.12 15.28 3.81
C CYS A 124 -15.05 16.74 3.33
N TRP A 125 -15.69 17.06 2.21
CA TRP A 125 -15.58 18.39 1.58
C TRP A 125 -16.44 19.46 2.25
N ASP A 126 -17.67 19.13 2.61
CA ASP A 126 -18.56 20.05 3.32
C ASP A 126 -18.13 20.18 4.79
N GLN A 127 -17.89 21.41 5.25
CA GLN A 127 -17.40 21.67 6.60
C GLN A 127 -18.34 21.13 7.69
N ARG A 128 -19.65 21.23 7.50
CA ARG A 128 -20.65 20.79 8.49
C ARG A 128 -20.69 19.26 8.55
N ARG A 129 -20.72 18.59 7.39
CA ARG A 129 -20.66 17.12 7.28
C ARG A 129 -19.34 16.59 7.82
N ARG A 130 -18.21 17.25 7.52
CA ARG A 130 -16.87 16.91 8.02
C ARG A 130 -16.81 16.94 9.54
N ARG A 131 -17.34 17.98 10.17
CA ARG A 131 -17.44 18.07 11.64
C ARG A 131 -18.32 16.96 12.23
N GLN A 132 -19.42 16.59 11.58
CA GLN A 132 -20.28 15.49 12.03
C GLN A 132 -19.57 14.13 11.91
N LEU A 133 -18.92 13.88 10.77
CA LEU A 133 -18.14 12.67 10.50
C LEU A 133 -17.01 12.51 11.52
N SER A 134 -16.24 13.58 11.75
CA SER A 134 -15.21 13.67 12.79
C SER A 134 -15.77 13.27 14.17
N ARG A 135 -16.87 13.87 14.63
CA ARG A 135 -17.47 13.50 15.93
C ARG A 135 -17.84 12.02 16.04
N ARG A 136 -18.24 11.38 14.94
CA ARG A 136 -18.60 9.95 14.89
C ARG A 136 -17.39 9.03 14.91
N LEU A 137 -16.24 9.47 14.42
CA LEU A 137 -14.98 8.72 14.41
C LEU A 137 -14.23 8.81 15.75
N ALA A 138 -14.47 9.87 16.54
CA ALA A 138 -13.77 10.12 17.80
C ALA A 138 -13.82 8.95 18.82
N PRO A 139 -14.95 8.26 19.07
CA PRO A 139 -15.01 7.24 20.13
C PRO A 139 -14.05 6.05 19.94
N SER A 140 -13.66 5.73 18.70
CA SER A 140 -12.74 4.61 18.42
C SER A 140 -11.27 4.89 18.73
N GLU A 141 -10.85 6.14 18.93
CA GLU A 141 -9.43 6.50 19.09
C GLU A 141 -9.01 6.71 20.54
N TRP A 142 -10.00 6.88 21.43
CA TRP A 142 -9.77 7.07 22.86
C TRP A 142 -9.17 5.82 23.53
N LEU A 143 -9.26 4.66 22.87
CA LEU A 143 -8.74 3.39 23.38
C LEU A 143 -7.27 3.12 22.97
N PHE A 144 -6.72 3.81 21.97
CA PHE A 144 -5.43 3.45 21.37
C PHE A 144 -4.37 4.56 21.34
N THR A 145 -4.70 5.79 21.75
CA THR A 145 -3.74 6.90 21.73
C THR A 145 -3.64 7.57 23.11
N PRO A 146 -2.44 7.62 23.73
CA PRO A 146 -2.27 8.28 25.02
C PRO A 146 -2.45 9.80 24.88
N TYR A 147 -3.60 10.29 25.35
CA TYR A 147 -3.96 11.67 25.68
C TYR A 147 -2.96 12.78 25.34
N THR A 148 -2.87 13.16 24.07
CA THR A 148 -2.51 14.52 23.66
C THR A 148 -3.72 15.20 23.00
N CYS A 149 -4.38 15.99 23.84
CA CYS A 149 -5.41 16.99 23.56
C CYS A 149 -5.73 17.30 22.08
N THR A 150 -7.00 17.06 21.71
CA THR A 150 -7.84 17.73 20.70
C THR A 150 -7.93 17.27 19.24
N SER A 151 -7.35 16.15 18.81
CA SER A 151 -7.30 15.84 17.37
C SER A 151 -7.56 14.40 16.92
N GLY A 152 -7.98 13.49 17.80
CA GLY A 152 -8.25 12.09 17.42
C GLY A 152 -9.05 12.02 16.12
N SER A 153 -10.30 12.48 16.11
CA SER A 153 -11.14 12.31 14.91
C SER A 153 -10.67 13.01 13.62
N ARG A 154 -9.74 13.96 13.72
CA ARG A 154 -9.09 14.58 12.55
C ARG A 154 -8.02 13.67 11.95
N HIS A 155 -7.52 12.70 12.70
CA HIS A 155 -6.51 11.72 12.30
C HIS A 155 -7.05 10.78 11.21
N TYR A 156 -8.26 10.23 11.38
CA TYR A 156 -8.90 9.43 10.33
C TYR A 156 -9.14 10.22 9.04
N LEU A 157 -9.59 11.46 9.14
CA LEU A 157 -9.83 12.31 7.97
C LEU A 157 -8.52 12.72 7.30
N TYR A 158 -7.47 12.99 8.09
CA TYR A 158 -6.12 13.25 7.62
C TYR A 158 -5.59 12.07 6.81
N PHE A 159 -5.53 10.88 7.42
CA PHE A 159 -5.07 9.68 6.72
C PHE A 159 -5.91 9.34 5.51
N PHE A 160 -7.24 9.47 5.60
CA PHE A 160 -8.10 9.27 4.43
C PHE A 160 -7.73 10.20 3.27
N GLY A 161 -7.48 11.49 3.55
CA GLY A 161 -7.10 12.45 2.51
C GLY A 161 -5.69 12.21 1.95
N THR A 162 -4.73 11.85 2.81
CA THR A 162 -3.37 11.47 2.41
C THR A 162 -3.36 10.19 1.58
N GLU A 163 -3.97 9.11 2.07
CA GLU A 163 -4.06 7.82 1.37
C GLU A 163 -4.77 7.98 0.02
N LEU A 164 -5.85 8.75 -0.05
CA LEU A 164 -6.52 9.03 -1.33
C LEU A 164 -5.65 9.88 -2.28
N THR A 165 -4.90 10.84 -1.75
CA THR A 165 -3.93 11.61 -2.53
C THR A 165 -2.88 10.68 -3.14
N ASP A 166 -2.31 9.79 -2.35
CA ASP A 166 -1.33 8.81 -2.81
C ASP A 166 -1.89 7.92 -3.93
N LEU A 167 -3.13 7.43 -3.79
CA LEU A 167 -3.81 6.64 -4.82
C LEU A 167 -4.00 7.42 -6.13
N ILE A 168 -4.45 8.67 -6.06
CA ILE A 168 -4.66 9.52 -7.23
C ILE A 168 -3.33 9.84 -7.92
N VAL A 169 -2.30 10.19 -7.14
CA VAL A 169 -0.96 10.48 -7.65
C VAL A 169 -0.38 9.24 -8.31
N GLU A 170 -0.47 8.08 -7.66
CA GLU A 170 -0.01 6.81 -8.19
C GLU A 170 -0.74 6.46 -9.49
N ARG A 171 -2.06 6.60 -9.52
CA ARG A 171 -2.86 6.35 -10.71
C ARG A 171 -2.38 7.22 -11.87
N ALA A 172 -2.30 8.53 -11.67
CA ALA A 172 -1.85 9.47 -12.72
C ALA A 172 -0.42 9.18 -13.19
N ARG A 173 0.47 8.74 -12.28
CA ARG A 173 1.84 8.30 -12.63
C ARG A 173 1.87 6.97 -13.38
N THR A 174 0.91 6.09 -13.15
CA THR A 174 0.87 4.75 -13.76
C THR A 174 0.34 4.79 -15.18
N VAL A 175 -0.50 5.78 -15.50
CA VAL A 175 -0.98 6.01 -16.87
C VAL A 175 0.19 6.40 -17.77
N ALA A 176 0.34 5.67 -18.88
CA ALA A 176 1.40 5.91 -19.86
C ALA A 176 1.05 7.03 -20.86
N GLU A 177 -0.24 7.34 -21.00
CA GLU A 177 -0.75 8.31 -21.97
C GLU A 177 -0.86 9.72 -21.37
N PRO A 178 -0.68 10.78 -22.17
CA PRO A 178 -0.88 12.14 -21.72
C PRO A 178 -2.33 12.36 -21.28
N GLN A 179 -2.52 12.68 -19.99
CA GLN A 179 -3.83 13.02 -19.45
C GLN A 179 -4.10 14.52 -19.56
N ARG A 180 -5.37 14.89 -19.74
CA ARG A 180 -5.86 16.25 -19.51
C ARG A 180 -6.30 16.34 -18.06
N GLY A 181 -6.11 17.49 -17.41
CA GLY A 181 -6.56 17.69 -16.04
C GLY A 181 -5.69 18.66 -15.27
N ARG A 182 -5.89 18.71 -13.95
CA ARG A 182 -5.02 19.49 -13.06
C ARG A 182 -3.71 18.76 -12.80
N SER A 183 -2.64 19.51 -12.53
CA SER A 183 -1.36 18.90 -12.19
C SER A 183 -1.43 18.17 -10.85
N VAL A 184 -0.99 16.91 -10.81
CA VAL A 184 -0.81 16.21 -9.52
C VAL A 184 0.20 16.89 -8.61
N GLY A 185 1.06 17.77 -9.16
CA GLY A 185 1.95 18.61 -8.36
C GLY A 185 1.19 19.57 -7.44
N GLU A 186 0.02 20.06 -7.85
CA GLU A 186 -0.83 20.90 -6.99
C GLU A 186 -1.41 20.10 -5.83
N LEU A 187 -1.82 18.86 -6.10
CA LEU A 187 -2.35 17.94 -5.08
C LEU A 187 -1.29 17.59 -4.04
N VAL A 188 -0.10 17.16 -4.51
CA VAL A 188 1.04 16.85 -3.64
C VAL A 188 1.46 18.07 -2.81
N GLN A 189 1.44 19.27 -3.40
CA GLN A 189 1.77 20.49 -2.67
C GLN A 189 0.74 20.80 -1.58
N ALA A 190 -0.56 20.71 -1.87
CA ALA A 190 -1.61 20.93 -0.89
C ALA A 190 -1.58 19.89 0.25
N GLU A 191 -1.28 18.63 -0.08
CA GLU A 191 -1.11 17.55 0.89
C GLU A 191 0.09 17.81 1.81
N ARG A 192 1.24 18.18 1.26
CA ARG A 192 2.43 18.59 2.04
C ARG A 192 2.13 19.76 2.97
N GLU A 193 1.47 20.80 2.47
CA GLU A 193 1.05 21.95 3.28
C GLU A 193 0.16 21.54 4.45
N TRP A 194 -0.76 20.59 4.23
CA TRP A 194 -1.61 20.06 5.29
C TRP A 194 -0.82 19.21 6.30
N THR A 195 0.10 18.37 5.82
CA THR A 195 0.97 17.50 6.62
C THR A 195 1.91 18.30 7.52
N TYR A 196 2.55 19.35 7.01
CA TYR A 196 3.43 20.20 7.83
C TYR A 196 2.67 20.81 9.01
N LEU A 197 1.48 21.34 8.74
CA LEU A 197 0.65 21.92 9.79
C LEU A 197 0.18 20.84 10.79
N TRP A 198 -0.02 19.59 10.34
CA TRP A 198 -0.43 18.49 11.20
C TRP A 198 0.68 18.14 12.19
N LEU A 199 1.92 18.07 11.69
CA LEU A 199 3.11 17.79 12.50
C LEU A 199 3.40 18.91 13.51
N ASP A 200 3.25 20.18 13.12
CA ASP A 200 3.50 21.33 14.01
C ASP A 200 2.50 21.40 15.17
N ILE A 201 1.23 21.07 14.93
CA ILE A 201 0.21 21.02 15.97
C ILE A 201 0.45 19.84 16.94
N HIS A 202 0.94 18.70 16.47
CA HIS A 202 1.29 17.58 17.35
C HIS A 202 2.51 17.86 18.23
N ARG A 203 3.44 18.70 17.75
CA ARG A 203 4.61 19.14 18.53
C ARG A 203 4.23 20.11 19.66
N LEU A 204 3.19 20.92 19.47
CA LEU A 204 2.78 21.93 20.44
C LEU A 204 1.50 21.52 21.17
N LYS A 205 1.57 21.20 22.47
CA LYS A 205 0.34 20.92 23.23
C LYS A 205 -0.55 22.16 23.19
N ARG A 206 -1.75 22.08 22.59
CA ARG A 206 -2.69 23.23 22.48
C ARG A 206 -2.93 23.99 23.78
N ARG A 207 -2.85 23.34 24.94
CA ARG A 207 -2.90 23.98 26.27
C ARG A 207 -1.70 24.92 26.52
N GLN A 208 -0.51 24.52 26.08
CA GLN A 208 0.69 25.35 26.13
C GLN A 208 0.60 26.51 25.13
N VAL A 209 0.14 26.25 23.90
CA VAL A 209 -0.08 27.30 22.89
C VAL A 209 -1.11 28.33 23.36
N ARG A 210 -2.25 27.89 23.90
CA ARG A 210 -3.30 28.79 24.42
C ARG A 210 -2.80 29.63 25.59
N ARG A 211 -1.95 29.08 26.45
CA ARG A 211 -1.35 29.81 27.58
C ARG A 211 -0.27 30.80 27.12
N MET A 212 0.50 30.46 26.10
CA MET A 212 1.63 31.29 25.62
C MET A 212 1.21 32.36 24.59
N LEU A 213 0.32 32.04 23.66
CA LEU A 213 -0.03 32.90 22.52
C LEU A 213 -1.44 33.53 22.63
N GLY A 214 -2.22 33.15 23.63
CA GLY A 214 -3.58 33.64 23.82
C GLY A 214 -4.62 33.05 22.86
N ARG A 215 -5.87 33.53 22.96
CA ARG A 215 -7.02 32.99 22.20
C ARG A 215 -6.96 33.33 20.71
N ARG A 216 -6.40 34.49 20.34
CA ARG A 216 -6.36 34.99 18.97
C ARG A 216 -5.40 34.17 18.09
N ALA A 217 -4.18 33.92 18.55
CA ALA A 217 -3.22 33.10 17.81
C ALA A 217 -3.71 31.64 17.61
N LEU A 218 -4.43 31.09 18.59
CA LEU A 218 -5.03 29.76 18.44
C LEU A 218 -6.12 29.74 17.35
N GLN A 219 -6.90 30.83 17.23
CA GLN A 219 -7.91 30.96 16.18
C GLN A 219 -7.25 31.07 14.80
N GLU A 220 -6.18 31.86 14.68
CA GLU A 220 -5.41 32.00 13.42
C GLU A 220 -4.84 30.65 12.95
N ILE A 221 -4.32 29.83 13.86
CA ILE A 221 -3.86 28.45 13.55
C ILE A 221 -5.03 27.56 13.10
N ASP A 222 -6.19 27.66 13.74
CA ASP A 222 -7.38 26.87 13.40
C ASP A 222 -7.97 27.28 12.04
N ASP A 223 -7.90 28.56 11.70
CA ASP A 223 -8.35 29.09 10.41
C ASP A 223 -7.39 28.69 9.28
N ASP A 224 -6.07 28.77 9.49
CA ASP A 224 -5.06 28.28 8.53
C ASP A 224 -5.19 26.76 8.32
N TRP A 225 -5.47 26.00 9.39
CA TRP A 225 -5.78 24.57 9.31
C TRP A 225 -6.98 24.30 8.40
N GLU A 226 -8.07 25.00 8.65
CA GLU A 226 -9.30 24.81 7.89
C GLU A 226 -9.12 25.20 6.42
N GLN A 227 -8.35 26.26 6.13
CA GLN A 227 -8.05 26.70 4.78
C GLN A 227 -7.24 25.65 4.00
N ARG A 228 -6.14 25.15 4.57
CA ARG A 228 -5.30 24.13 3.92
C ARG A 228 -6.05 22.81 3.73
N GLN A 229 -6.80 22.39 4.75
CA GLN A 229 -7.65 21.20 4.65
C GLN A 229 -8.70 21.35 3.56
N THR A 230 -9.38 22.51 3.48
CA THR A 230 -10.40 22.78 2.46
C THR A 230 -9.79 22.80 1.06
N ARG A 231 -8.61 23.42 0.89
CA ARG A 231 -7.87 23.41 -0.38
C ARG A 231 -7.59 21.98 -0.87
N LEU A 232 -7.09 21.10 -0.01
CA LEU A 232 -6.83 19.71 -0.41
C LEU A 232 -8.13 18.99 -0.78
N TRP A 233 -9.17 19.15 0.05
CA TRP A 233 -10.46 18.53 -0.23
C TRP A 233 -11.08 19.01 -1.54
N ASP A 234 -10.97 20.29 -1.86
CA ASP A 234 -11.43 20.85 -3.13
C ASP A 234 -10.65 20.29 -4.31
N LEU A 235 -9.34 20.10 -4.15
CA LEU A 235 -8.52 19.42 -5.14
C LEU A 235 -8.99 17.97 -5.33
N LEU A 236 -9.17 17.21 -4.24
CA LEU A 236 -9.66 15.82 -4.28
C LEU A 236 -11.06 15.64 -4.90
N LYS A 237 -11.82 16.72 -5.16
CA LYS A 237 -13.06 16.70 -5.97
C LYS A 237 -12.83 16.44 -7.44
N GLU A 238 -11.69 16.89 -7.93
CA GLU A 238 -11.36 16.82 -9.33
C GLU A 238 -11.17 15.36 -9.75
N THR A 239 -11.76 15.02 -10.89
CA THR A 239 -11.76 13.66 -11.44
C THR A 239 -10.57 13.39 -12.33
N ASP A 240 -10.01 14.45 -12.92
CA ASP A 240 -9.00 14.37 -13.97
C ASP A 240 -7.68 15.02 -13.51
N TRP A 241 -6.65 14.19 -13.45
CA TRP A 241 -5.33 14.54 -12.97
C TRP A 241 -4.29 14.29 -14.05
N GLN A 242 -3.31 15.17 -14.13
CA GLN A 242 -2.22 15.10 -15.08
C GLN A 242 -0.90 14.96 -14.34
N TYR A 243 -0.10 13.99 -14.76
CA TYR A 243 1.30 13.85 -14.40
C TYR A 243 2.18 14.07 -15.62
N SER A 244 3.18 14.94 -15.51
CA SER A 244 4.07 15.33 -16.62
C SER A 244 5.41 14.59 -16.63
N GLY A 245 5.66 13.73 -15.64
CA GLY A 245 6.90 12.94 -15.54
C GLY A 245 6.82 11.61 -16.27
N PRO A 246 7.91 10.81 -16.24
CA PRO A 246 7.92 9.48 -16.82
C PRO A 246 6.96 8.55 -16.08
N ALA A 247 6.20 7.73 -16.82
CA ALA A 247 5.27 6.78 -16.23
C ALA A 247 5.99 5.84 -15.25
N ARG A 248 5.36 5.62 -14.10
CA ARG A 248 5.85 4.73 -13.03
C ARG A 248 6.18 3.37 -13.62
N GLN A 249 7.30 2.82 -13.16
CA GLN A 249 7.74 1.48 -13.48
C GLN A 249 7.48 0.56 -12.28
N PRO A 250 7.19 -0.73 -12.50
CA PRO A 250 7.02 -1.69 -11.40
C PRO A 250 8.28 -1.84 -10.54
N LEU A 251 9.46 -1.50 -11.07
CA LEU A 251 10.72 -1.49 -10.31
C LEU A 251 10.81 -0.35 -9.27
N GLU A 252 9.95 0.66 -9.38
CA GLU A 252 9.81 1.76 -8.40
C GLU A 252 8.78 1.43 -7.31
N ASP A 253 8.34 0.17 -7.23
CA ASP A 253 7.54 -0.31 -6.11
C ASP A 253 8.43 -0.45 -4.86
N ARG A 254 7.91 -0.02 -3.71
CA ARG A 254 8.63 -0.03 -2.43
C ARG A 254 9.08 -1.45 -2.03
N ALA A 255 8.43 -2.49 -2.56
CA ALA A 255 8.79 -3.90 -2.35
C ALA A 255 10.15 -4.27 -2.98
N MET A 256 10.64 -3.43 -3.89
CA MET A 256 11.94 -3.53 -4.56
C MET A 256 13.03 -2.67 -3.92
N ASP A 257 12.73 -1.88 -2.88
CA ASP A 257 13.71 -0.99 -2.24
C ASP A 257 14.68 -1.75 -1.31
N GLN A 258 14.24 -2.88 -0.75
CA GLN A 258 15.01 -3.72 0.17
C GLN A 258 15.33 -5.06 -0.47
N GLU A 259 16.55 -5.55 -0.29
CA GLU A 259 16.95 -6.90 -0.71
C GLU A 259 16.05 -7.95 -0.04
N TRP A 260 15.51 -8.86 -0.85
CA TRP A 260 14.54 -9.86 -0.39
C TRP A 260 15.21 -10.87 0.54
N SER A 261 16.48 -11.21 0.26
CA SER A 261 17.30 -12.11 1.07
C SER A 261 17.53 -11.63 2.50
N GLN A 262 17.64 -10.32 2.71
CA GLN A 262 17.87 -9.72 4.03
C GLN A 262 16.59 -9.58 4.85
N SER A 263 15.44 -9.63 4.17
CA SER A 263 14.14 -9.29 4.75
C SER A 263 13.01 -10.18 4.23
N PRO A 264 13.14 -11.52 4.20
CA PRO A 264 12.25 -12.40 3.41
C PRO A 264 10.77 -12.34 3.81
N GLY A 265 10.47 -11.97 5.06
CA GLY A 265 9.10 -11.77 5.55
C GLY A 265 8.54 -10.35 5.38
N VAL A 266 9.36 -9.38 4.98
CA VAL A 266 8.91 -7.99 4.80
C VAL A 266 8.18 -7.88 3.46
N MET A 267 6.91 -7.49 3.52
CA MET A 267 6.07 -7.25 2.34
C MET A 267 6.00 -8.43 1.37
N ALA A 268 6.03 -9.66 1.90
CA ALA A 268 6.07 -10.88 1.11
C ALA A 268 4.91 -10.97 0.09
N ARG A 269 3.72 -10.47 0.44
CA ARG A 269 2.57 -10.40 -0.47
C ARG A 269 2.81 -9.47 -1.66
N GLN A 270 3.33 -8.26 -1.44
CA GLN A 270 3.61 -7.30 -2.52
C GLN A 270 4.73 -7.82 -3.42
N ARG A 271 5.79 -8.38 -2.85
CA ARG A 271 6.87 -9.05 -3.60
C ARG A 271 6.34 -10.22 -4.42
N ARG A 272 5.46 -11.05 -3.85
CA ARG A 272 4.81 -12.15 -4.55
C ARG A 272 3.90 -11.66 -5.69
N SER A 273 3.20 -10.55 -5.51
CA SER A 273 2.40 -9.93 -6.58
C SER A 273 3.31 -9.53 -7.75
N LEU A 274 4.43 -8.84 -7.48
CA LEU A 274 5.42 -8.50 -8.50
C LEU A 274 6.03 -9.73 -9.18
N LEU A 275 6.32 -10.78 -8.41
CA LEU A 275 6.80 -12.06 -8.94
C LEU A 275 5.76 -12.70 -9.86
N ALA A 276 4.47 -12.68 -9.51
CA ALA A 276 3.40 -13.22 -10.34
C ALA A 276 3.29 -12.47 -11.68
N TYR A 277 3.37 -11.14 -11.69
CA TYR A 277 3.44 -10.37 -12.94
C TYR A 277 4.68 -10.73 -13.76
N ALA A 278 5.86 -10.82 -13.13
CA ALA A 278 7.10 -11.22 -13.78
C ALA A 278 7.03 -12.62 -14.42
N LEU A 279 6.33 -13.54 -13.75
CA LEU A 279 6.17 -14.92 -14.16
C LEU A 279 5.18 -15.07 -15.33
N GLY A 280 4.06 -14.35 -15.30
CA GLY A 280 2.96 -14.52 -16.25
C GLY A 280 2.35 -15.92 -16.13
N ASP A 281 2.14 -16.58 -17.28
CA ASP A 281 1.54 -17.93 -17.34
C ASP A 281 2.55 -19.07 -17.07
N ASN A 282 3.77 -18.75 -16.68
CA ASN A 282 4.80 -19.76 -16.42
C ASN A 282 4.75 -20.28 -14.97
N GLN A 283 5.56 -21.28 -14.67
CA GLN A 283 5.77 -21.82 -13.33
C GLN A 283 7.24 -21.73 -12.93
N LEU A 284 7.49 -21.54 -11.64
CA LEU A 284 8.84 -21.56 -11.08
C LEU A 284 9.10 -22.92 -10.45
N VAL A 285 10.17 -23.56 -10.92
CA VAL A 285 10.63 -24.85 -10.46
C VAL A 285 11.96 -24.66 -9.75
N LEU A 286 12.09 -25.23 -8.55
CA LEU A 286 13.30 -25.16 -7.76
C LEU A 286 14.02 -26.52 -7.79
N SER A 287 15.28 -26.50 -8.21
CA SER A 287 16.17 -27.67 -8.14
C SER A 287 17.13 -27.56 -6.94
N ALA A 288 17.40 -28.67 -6.28
CA ALA A 288 18.44 -28.75 -5.26
C ALA A 288 19.85 -28.58 -5.85
N THR A 289 20.02 -28.94 -7.13
CA THR A 289 21.27 -28.75 -7.87
C THR A 289 21.26 -27.42 -8.61
N VAL A 290 22.39 -26.70 -8.51
CA VAL A 290 22.64 -25.47 -9.28
C VAL A 290 23.11 -25.87 -10.68
N ASP A 291 22.20 -26.27 -11.58
CA ASP A 291 22.60 -26.41 -12.99
C ASP A 291 22.55 -25.02 -13.66
N ALA A 292 23.61 -24.68 -14.39
CA ALA A 292 23.74 -23.43 -15.16
C ALA A 292 23.60 -22.11 -14.35
N GLY A 293 23.90 -22.14 -13.05
CA GLY A 293 24.09 -20.92 -12.24
C GLY A 293 22.85 -20.38 -11.50
N SER A 294 21.69 -21.06 -11.58
CA SER A 294 20.52 -20.74 -10.74
C SER A 294 19.73 -22.01 -10.40
N ARG A 295 19.19 -22.05 -9.18
CA ARG A 295 18.30 -23.10 -8.67
C ARG A 295 16.87 -22.91 -9.14
N VAL A 296 16.47 -21.67 -9.37
CA VAL A 296 15.14 -21.29 -9.85
C VAL A 296 15.10 -21.36 -11.37
N ARG A 297 14.21 -22.19 -11.91
CA ARG A 297 13.96 -22.33 -13.36
C ARG A 297 12.53 -21.97 -13.69
N VAL A 298 12.34 -21.35 -14.85
CA VAL A 298 11.02 -21.08 -15.42
C VAL A 298 10.66 -22.21 -16.35
N VAL A 299 9.48 -22.79 -16.17
CA VAL A 299 8.91 -23.79 -17.08
C VAL A 299 7.51 -23.32 -17.52
N PRO A 300 7.05 -23.68 -18.74
CA PRO A 300 5.66 -23.44 -19.12
C PRO A 300 4.72 -24.11 -18.13
N ALA A 301 3.61 -23.45 -17.75
CA ALA A 301 2.56 -24.14 -17.02
C ALA A 301 1.99 -25.26 -17.92
N VAL A 302 2.08 -26.50 -17.46
CA VAL A 302 1.40 -27.63 -18.13
C VAL A 302 -0.11 -27.38 -17.97
N SER A 303 -0.79 -27.18 -19.10
CA SER A 303 -2.24 -26.97 -19.20
C SER A 303 -3.01 -28.24 -18.88
#